data_AF-A0A922E0P2-F1
#
_entry.id   AF-A0A922E0P2-F1
#
_cell.length_a   1.000
_cell.length_b   1.000
_cell.length_c   1.000
_cell.angle_alpha   90.00
_cell.angle_beta   90.00
_cell.angle_gamma   90.00
#
_symmetry.space_group_name_H-M   'P 1'
#
loop_
_entity.id
_entity.type
_entity.pdbx_description
1 polymer ?
#
loop_
_entity_poly.entity_id
_entity_poly.type
_entity_poly.pdbx_seq_one_letter_code
_entity_poly.pdbx_strand_id
1 'polypeptide(L)'
;MALSSATSSLEETAIKIEDSGLPETKAIGTQGLRKQILRKGNSWQTPFPGDDVEVLFSGCVEGGECLYPSRDKGTSFRFKLGQNEVIKGWDEGVATMKKGERAVFTIPPNLAYGELGSPPLIPPNSTLIFDIEMLSWTTIRDITGDGGILKKITKEGEGWATPREADQVLVKYEARLENGTVVSKSEKGVEFNVGDETDCLCPALSKAVKTMRRGEKAELAVKFSYGLRQNRNEATEIDNGVPSDSNLSIELELLSWKSVVDVTGDKKVLKKIMKAGEGFDRPNEGSLVKVIYLGKLKDGTIFERKGSNEEPFEFTTLEEQINEGLDRAIMTMKRGEQAVVTVSSEHVDSNDVSGIAKEELFYEVELIDFIKDKPFWKMETEEKIEACERKKNDGNVLFEAGKFWRASRKLQSMLSLTMLSLMMRSLLQMPYGCHVI
;
A
#
# COMPACT_ATOMS: atom_id res chain seq x y z
N MET A 1 -50.53 -59.55 -40.44
CA MET A 1 -50.05 -59.67 -39.04
C MET A 1 -48.55 -59.40 -39.08
N ALA A 2 -48.11 -58.13 -39.05
CA ALA A 2 -47.66 -57.38 -37.85
C ALA A 2 -46.50 -58.11 -37.13
N LEU A 3 -45.22 -57.85 -37.42
CA LEU A 3 -44.33 -56.75 -36.96
C LEU A 3 -44.21 -56.62 -35.42
N SER A 4 -43.03 -56.96 -34.89
CA SER A 4 -42.50 -56.69 -33.53
C SER A 4 -41.08 -57.32 -33.49
N SER A 5 -39.98 -56.72 -33.05
CA SER A 5 -39.76 -55.65 -32.08
C SER A 5 -38.37 -54.97 -32.24
N ALA A 6 -38.35 -53.66 -31.99
CA ALA A 6 -37.28 -52.87 -31.36
C ALA A 6 -35.99 -52.56 -32.15
N THR A 7 -36.08 -51.58 -33.06
CA THR A 7 -35.01 -50.59 -33.28
C THR A 7 -35.37 -49.32 -32.51
N SER A 8 -34.63 -49.01 -31.44
CA SER A 8 -34.72 -47.75 -30.70
C SER A 8 -33.62 -46.82 -31.18
N SER A 9 -34.06 -45.72 -31.77
CA SER A 9 -33.34 -44.52 -32.18
C SER A 9 -32.37 -43.99 -31.11
N LEU A 10 -31.10 -43.81 -31.49
CA LEU A 10 -30.24 -42.78 -30.92
C LEU A 10 -30.10 -41.70 -31.99
N GLU A 11 -30.99 -40.71 -31.91
CA GLU A 11 -30.86 -39.45 -32.63
C GLU A 11 -29.78 -38.57 -31.96
N GLU A 12 -29.10 -37.81 -32.81
CA GLU A 12 -28.07 -36.84 -32.49
C GLU A 12 -28.49 -35.84 -31.42
N THR A 13 -27.68 -35.73 -30.38
CA THR A 13 -27.41 -34.42 -29.77
C THR A 13 -25.96 -34.07 -30.05
N ALA A 14 -25.75 -33.36 -31.15
CA ALA A 14 -24.51 -32.69 -31.47
C ALA A 14 -24.10 -31.78 -30.30
N ILE A 15 -23.02 -32.15 -29.63
CA ILE A 15 -22.33 -31.25 -28.70
C ILE A 15 -21.74 -30.14 -29.55
N LYS A 16 -22.25 -28.91 -29.36
CA LYS A 16 -21.64 -27.69 -29.89
C LYS A 16 -20.20 -27.64 -29.36
N ILE A 17 -19.25 -27.91 -30.24
CA ILE A 17 -17.85 -27.57 -30.04
C ILE A 17 -17.78 -26.06 -30.17
N GLU A 18 -17.84 -25.36 -29.04
CA GLU A 18 -17.41 -23.97 -28.99
C GLU A 18 -15.90 -23.92 -29.20
N ASP A 19 -15.52 -23.03 -30.11
CA ASP A 19 -14.16 -22.70 -30.53
C ASP A 19 -13.23 -22.43 -29.32
N SER A 20 -12.30 -23.34 -29.06
CA SER A 20 -11.08 -23.00 -28.34
C SER A 20 -9.92 -23.80 -28.93
N GLY A 21 -9.07 -23.12 -29.69
CA GLY A 21 -7.92 -23.69 -30.39
C GLY A 21 -7.03 -24.60 -29.51
N LEU A 22 -6.23 -25.44 -30.19
CA LEU A 22 -5.21 -26.30 -29.59
C LEU A 22 -4.48 -25.57 -28.44
N PRO A 23 -4.23 -26.22 -27.29
CA PRO A 23 -3.65 -25.52 -26.16
C PRO A 23 -2.25 -25.04 -26.54
N GLU A 24 -2.07 -23.71 -26.57
CA GLU A 24 -0.86 -23.05 -27.03
C GLU A 24 0.33 -23.46 -26.15
N THR A 25 1.36 -24.02 -26.76
CA THR A 25 2.59 -24.42 -26.06
C THR A 25 3.55 -23.24 -26.06
N LYS A 26 3.92 -22.76 -24.87
CA LYS A 26 4.80 -21.61 -24.68
C LYS A 26 6.17 -22.05 -24.14
N ALA A 27 7.24 -21.51 -24.70
CA ALA A 27 8.59 -21.69 -24.13
C ALA A 27 8.75 -20.87 -22.84
N ILE A 28 9.42 -21.45 -21.85
CA ILE A 28 9.86 -20.80 -20.61
C ILE A 28 11.38 -20.71 -20.66
N GLY A 29 11.91 -19.51 -20.47
CA GLY A 29 13.35 -19.26 -20.56
C GLY A 29 13.94 -19.57 -21.95
N THR A 30 15.25 -19.80 -22.01
CA THR A 30 16.00 -20.09 -23.24
C THR A 30 16.52 -21.53 -23.31
N GLN A 31 16.30 -22.32 -22.26
CA GLN A 31 16.90 -23.64 -22.07
C GLN A 31 16.01 -24.81 -22.54
N GLY A 32 14.96 -24.51 -23.29
CA GLY A 32 14.09 -25.53 -23.93
C GLY A 32 12.92 -26.03 -23.08
N LEU A 33 12.69 -25.47 -21.89
CA LEU A 33 11.49 -25.76 -21.10
C LEU A 33 10.24 -25.28 -21.84
N ARG A 34 9.23 -26.15 -21.96
CA ARG A 34 7.95 -25.81 -22.59
C ARG A 34 6.80 -26.05 -21.64
N LYS A 35 5.78 -25.21 -21.71
CA LYS A 35 4.56 -25.26 -20.90
C LYS A 35 3.33 -25.20 -21.80
N GLN A 36 2.38 -26.07 -21.54
CA GLN A 36 1.08 -26.11 -22.19
C GLN A 36 -0.01 -26.04 -21.13
N ILE A 37 -0.81 -24.98 -21.13
CA ILE A 37 -1.87 -24.79 -20.13
C ILE A 37 -3.08 -25.63 -20.53
N LEU A 38 -3.46 -26.60 -19.70
CA LEU A 38 -4.67 -27.41 -19.86
C LEU A 38 -5.88 -26.75 -19.20
N ARG A 39 -5.66 -26.08 -18.07
CA ARG A 39 -6.68 -25.34 -17.34
C ARG A 39 -6.09 -24.07 -16.76
N LYS A 40 -6.69 -22.92 -17.08
CA LYS A 40 -6.27 -21.62 -16.55
C LYS A 40 -6.49 -21.58 -15.03
N GLY A 41 -5.54 -20.98 -14.32
CA GLY A 41 -5.71 -20.69 -12.90
C GLY A 41 -6.73 -19.58 -12.65
N ASN A 42 -7.19 -19.48 -11.40
CA ASN A 42 -8.18 -18.50 -10.94
C ASN A 42 -7.55 -17.26 -10.26
N SER A 43 -6.21 -17.17 -10.23
CA SER A 43 -5.47 -16.01 -9.70
C SER A 43 -4.66 -15.30 -10.78
N TRP A 44 -4.34 -14.03 -10.55
CA TRP A 44 -3.36 -13.29 -11.36
C TRP A 44 -1.92 -13.52 -10.90
N GLN A 45 -1.74 -13.88 -9.63
CA GLN A 45 -0.46 -14.10 -8.97
C GLN A 45 0.12 -15.48 -9.27
N THR A 46 1.44 -15.56 -9.16
CA THR A 46 2.26 -16.78 -9.20
C THR A 46 3.15 -16.80 -7.94
N PRO A 47 3.63 -17.98 -7.49
CA PRO A 47 4.51 -18.08 -6.33
C PRO A 47 5.88 -17.45 -6.59
N PHE A 48 6.53 -16.97 -5.53
CA PHE A 48 7.90 -16.45 -5.54
C PHE A 48 8.90 -17.49 -4.98
N PRO A 49 10.20 -17.37 -5.31
CA PRO A 49 11.22 -18.18 -4.65
C PRO A 49 11.14 -18.07 -3.13
N GLY A 50 11.14 -19.21 -2.44
CA GLY A 50 10.94 -19.34 -0.99
C GLY A 50 9.51 -19.69 -0.55
N ASP A 51 8.52 -19.54 -1.44
CA ASP A 51 7.14 -19.95 -1.13
C ASP A 51 7.04 -21.48 -0.98
N ASP A 52 6.25 -21.91 0.00
CA ASP A 52 5.89 -23.32 0.18
C ASP A 52 4.74 -23.67 -0.78
N VAL A 53 5.06 -24.31 -1.90
CA VAL A 53 4.10 -24.65 -2.95
C VAL A 53 3.52 -26.05 -2.75
N GLU A 54 2.25 -26.23 -3.12
CA GLU A 54 1.54 -27.49 -3.03
C GLU A 54 0.92 -27.84 -4.39
N VAL A 55 1.31 -29.00 -4.93
CA VAL A 55 0.91 -29.44 -6.27
C VAL A 55 0.39 -30.88 -6.28
N LEU A 56 -0.45 -31.18 -7.26
CA LEU A 56 -0.63 -32.55 -7.75
C LEU A 56 0.14 -32.70 -9.05
N PHE A 57 0.78 -33.84 -9.24
CA PHE A 57 1.54 -34.13 -10.44
C PHE A 57 1.46 -35.59 -10.89
N SER A 58 1.68 -35.79 -12.18
CA SER A 58 2.04 -37.06 -12.80
C SER A 58 3.13 -36.81 -13.82
N GLY A 59 4.14 -37.67 -13.88
CA GLY A 59 5.28 -37.50 -14.79
C GLY A 59 5.53 -38.75 -15.60
N CYS A 60 6.05 -38.63 -16.82
CA CYS A 60 6.52 -39.76 -17.62
C CYS A 60 7.82 -39.37 -18.35
N VAL A 61 8.66 -40.36 -18.65
CA VAL A 61 9.76 -40.17 -19.60
C VAL A 61 9.17 -40.11 -21.01
N GLU A 62 9.61 -39.16 -21.83
CA GLU A 62 9.12 -39.02 -23.21
C GLU A 62 9.34 -40.33 -24.00
N GLY A 63 8.25 -40.91 -24.51
CA GLY A 63 8.28 -42.20 -25.23
C GLY A 63 8.54 -43.43 -24.34
N GLY A 64 8.54 -43.29 -23.02
CA GLY A 64 8.90 -44.32 -22.05
C GLY A 64 7.86 -44.55 -20.95
N GLU A 65 8.32 -45.12 -19.83
CA GLU A 65 7.48 -45.45 -18.68
C GLU A 65 7.03 -44.19 -17.91
N CYS A 66 5.83 -44.26 -17.33
CA CYS A 66 5.34 -43.21 -16.45
C CYS A 66 5.95 -43.34 -15.05
N LEU A 67 6.49 -42.23 -14.57
CA LEU A 67 6.97 -42.06 -13.20
C LEU A 67 5.76 -42.06 -12.25
N TYR A 68 5.95 -42.59 -11.04
CA TYR A 68 4.88 -42.76 -10.06
C TYR A 68 4.00 -41.49 -9.90
N PRO A 69 2.70 -41.55 -10.23
CA PRO A 69 1.80 -40.41 -10.14
C PRO A 69 1.38 -40.12 -8.70
N SER A 70 1.32 -38.84 -8.32
CA SER A 70 0.71 -38.42 -7.05
C SER A 70 -0.82 -38.44 -7.10
N ARG A 71 -1.39 -38.26 -8.31
CA ARG A 71 -2.85 -38.19 -8.54
C ARG A 71 -3.57 -39.49 -8.19
N ASP A 72 -2.93 -40.63 -8.40
CA ASP A 72 -3.52 -41.95 -8.14
C ASP A 72 -3.57 -42.30 -6.63
N LYS A 73 -2.82 -41.57 -5.81
CA LYS A 73 -2.79 -41.74 -4.34
C LYS A 73 -3.54 -40.64 -3.58
N GLY A 74 -4.02 -39.61 -4.26
CA GLY A 74 -4.70 -38.46 -3.63
C GLY A 74 -3.81 -37.62 -2.69
N THR A 75 -2.48 -37.82 -2.72
CA THR A 75 -1.53 -37.10 -1.86
C THR A 75 -0.90 -35.95 -2.63
N SER A 76 -1.07 -34.71 -2.14
CA SER A 76 -0.35 -33.54 -2.65
C SER A 76 1.14 -33.63 -2.34
N PHE A 77 1.96 -32.97 -3.16
CA PHE A 77 3.39 -32.82 -2.93
C PHE A 77 3.71 -31.37 -2.59
N ARG A 78 4.50 -31.17 -1.53
CA ARG A 78 4.91 -29.84 -1.05
C ARG A 78 6.42 -29.69 -1.12
N PHE A 79 6.87 -28.53 -1.58
CA PHE A 79 8.29 -28.17 -1.65
C PHE A 79 8.47 -26.65 -1.59
N LYS A 80 9.70 -26.20 -1.26
CA LYS A 80 10.10 -24.80 -1.32
C LYS A 80 10.57 -24.42 -2.71
N LEU A 81 9.84 -23.49 -3.34
CA LEU A 81 10.13 -23.06 -4.71
C LEU A 81 11.49 -22.34 -4.78
N GLY A 82 12.32 -22.73 -5.75
CA GLY A 82 13.61 -22.07 -6.03
C GLY A 82 14.71 -22.35 -5.02
N GLN A 83 14.54 -23.37 -4.16
CA GLN A 83 15.54 -23.81 -3.17
C GLN A 83 16.25 -25.10 -3.58
N ASN A 84 16.14 -25.52 -4.85
CA ASN A 84 16.70 -26.76 -5.38
C ASN A 84 16.23 -28.04 -4.65
N GLU A 85 15.02 -28.01 -4.08
CA GLU A 85 14.38 -29.22 -3.52
C GLU A 85 13.80 -30.13 -4.62
N VAL A 86 13.65 -29.60 -5.84
CA VAL A 86 13.15 -30.29 -7.04
C VAL A 86 14.09 -30.02 -8.23
N ILE A 87 13.84 -30.71 -9.35
CA ILE A 87 14.59 -30.45 -10.59
C ILE A 87 14.41 -29.01 -11.08
N LYS A 88 15.43 -28.43 -11.73
CA LYS A 88 15.43 -27.03 -12.18
C LYS A 88 14.21 -26.67 -13.04
N GLY A 89 13.77 -27.58 -13.90
CA GLY A 89 12.60 -27.37 -14.74
C GLY A 89 11.29 -27.23 -13.95
N TRP A 90 11.20 -27.83 -12.77
CA TRP A 90 10.07 -27.60 -11.85
C TRP A 90 10.18 -26.22 -11.21
N ASP A 91 11.35 -25.85 -10.69
CA ASP A 91 11.54 -24.51 -10.10
C ASP A 91 11.20 -23.40 -11.10
N GLU A 92 11.66 -23.50 -12.34
CA GLU A 92 11.35 -22.54 -13.41
C GLU A 92 9.88 -22.62 -13.86
N GLY A 93 9.34 -23.84 -14.02
CA GLY A 93 8.00 -24.05 -14.55
C GLY A 93 6.89 -23.66 -13.56
N VAL A 94 6.98 -24.14 -12.32
CA VAL A 94 5.99 -23.93 -11.26
C VAL A 94 5.92 -22.46 -10.84
N ALA A 95 7.03 -21.72 -10.91
CA ALA A 95 7.07 -20.27 -10.71
C ALA A 95 6.18 -19.48 -11.69
N THR A 96 5.79 -20.07 -12.82
CA THR A 96 4.89 -19.44 -13.81
C THR A 96 3.41 -19.83 -13.62
N MET A 97 3.10 -20.73 -12.69
CA MET A 97 1.74 -21.25 -12.50
C MET A 97 0.91 -20.36 -11.60
N LYS A 98 -0.38 -20.24 -11.95
CA LYS A 98 -1.39 -19.58 -11.13
C LYS A 98 -2.11 -20.59 -10.24
N LYS A 99 -2.79 -20.11 -9.19
CA LYS A 99 -3.58 -20.98 -8.31
C LYS A 99 -4.67 -21.70 -9.10
N GLY A 100 -4.81 -23.01 -8.90
CA GLY A 100 -5.76 -23.86 -9.62
C GLY A 100 -5.40 -24.17 -11.08
N GLU A 101 -4.29 -23.63 -11.59
CA GLU A 101 -3.83 -23.91 -12.95
C GLU A 101 -3.39 -25.37 -13.08
N ARG A 102 -3.71 -26.00 -14.22
CA ARG A 102 -3.15 -27.30 -14.62
C ARG A 102 -2.40 -27.13 -15.93
N ALA A 103 -1.15 -27.54 -15.97
CA ALA A 103 -0.29 -27.40 -17.14
C ALA A 103 0.62 -28.60 -17.32
N VAL A 104 0.89 -28.93 -18.59
CA VAL A 104 1.89 -29.93 -18.98
C VAL A 104 3.22 -29.22 -19.25
N PHE A 105 4.28 -29.71 -18.64
CA PHE A 105 5.64 -29.24 -18.82
C PHE A 105 6.47 -30.29 -19.56
N THR A 106 7.11 -29.90 -20.64
CA THR A 106 8.15 -30.70 -21.31
C THR A 106 9.51 -30.16 -20.89
N ILE A 107 10.23 -30.96 -20.10
CA ILE A 107 11.46 -30.58 -19.41
C ILE A 107 12.64 -31.30 -20.06
N PRO A 108 13.56 -30.59 -20.73
CA PRO A 108 14.72 -31.19 -21.36
C PRO A 108 15.75 -31.67 -20.32
N PRO A 109 16.68 -32.58 -20.69
CA PRO A 109 17.57 -33.24 -19.73
C PRO A 109 18.42 -32.28 -18.90
N ASN A 110 18.88 -31.17 -19.48
CA ASN A 110 19.67 -30.13 -18.81
C ASN A 110 18.94 -29.42 -17.67
N LEU A 111 17.59 -29.48 -17.66
CA LEU A 111 16.72 -28.97 -16.59
C LEU A 111 16.12 -30.09 -15.73
N ALA A 112 16.51 -31.35 -15.99
CA ALA A 112 16.07 -32.54 -15.28
C ALA A 112 17.29 -33.24 -14.64
N TYR A 113 17.55 -34.51 -15.01
CA TYR A 113 18.60 -35.36 -14.42
C TYR A 113 19.88 -35.46 -15.29
N GLY A 114 19.94 -34.73 -16.41
CA GLY A 114 21.14 -34.64 -17.27
C GLY A 114 21.64 -35.98 -17.83
N GLU A 115 22.94 -36.04 -18.10
CA GLU A 115 23.62 -37.20 -18.69
C GLU A 115 23.65 -38.43 -17.77
N LEU A 116 23.48 -38.24 -16.46
CA LEU A 116 23.52 -39.35 -15.50
C LEU A 116 22.15 -40.03 -15.35
N GLY A 117 21.06 -39.29 -15.57
CA GLY A 117 19.71 -39.78 -15.28
C GLY A 117 19.48 -40.01 -13.79
N SER A 118 18.47 -40.82 -13.46
CA SER A 118 18.20 -41.32 -12.11
C SER A 118 17.81 -42.81 -12.20
N PRO A 119 18.81 -43.71 -12.31
CA PRO A 119 18.54 -45.14 -12.47
C PRO A 119 17.81 -45.75 -11.25
N PRO A 120 16.97 -46.78 -11.44
CA PRO A 120 16.64 -47.42 -12.73
C PRO A 120 15.53 -46.71 -13.52
N LEU A 121 14.82 -45.73 -12.93
CA LEU A 121 13.58 -45.18 -13.49
C LEU A 121 13.80 -44.16 -14.60
N ILE A 122 14.85 -43.35 -14.52
CA ILE A 122 15.11 -42.27 -15.46
C ILE A 122 16.45 -42.53 -16.16
N PRO A 123 16.44 -42.90 -17.44
CA PRO A 123 17.67 -43.09 -18.20
C PRO A 123 18.48 -41.78 -18.36
N PRO A 124 19.80 -41.89 -18.64
CA PRO A 124 20.63 -40.79 -19.15
C PRO A 124 19.94 -39.97 -20.24
N ASN A 125 20.09 -38.64 -20.21
CA ASN A 125 19.63 -37.72 -21.25
C ASN A 125 18.12 -37.81 -21.59
N SER A 126 17.29 -38.12 -20.59
CA SER A 126 15.84 -38.23 -20.78
C SER A 126 15.11 -36.88 -20.71
N THR A 127 14.23 -36.62 -21.67
CA THR A 127 13.21 -35.57 -21.58
C THR A 127 12.06 -36.06 -20.71
N LEU A 128 11.59 -35.22 -19.79
CA LEU A 128 10.49 -35.53 -18.89
C LEU A 128 9.24 -34.73 -19.26
N ILE A 129 8.07 -35.37 -19.19
CA ILE A 129 6.78 -34.75 -19.38
C ILE A 129 6.03 -34.79 -18.06
N PHE A 130 5.71 -33.63 -17.49
CA PHE A 130 4.98 -33.53 -16.22
C PHE A 130 3.65 -32.79 -16.40
N ASP A 131 2.55 -33.42 -16.01
CA ASP A 131 1.26 -32.76 -15.83
C ASP A 131 1.14 -32.33 -14.37
N ILE A 132 1.16 -31.02 -14.12
CA ILE A 132 1.17 -30.42 -12.80
C ILE A 132 -0.08 -29.56 -12.62
N GLU A 133 -0.73 -29.72 -11.48
CA GLU A 133 -1.85 -28.92 -11.02
C GLU A 133 -1.47 -28.17 -9.74
N MET A 134 -1.49 -26.85 -9.80
CA MET A 134 -1.19 -25.95 -8.69
C MET A 134 -2.38 -25.89 -7.73
N LEU A 135 -2.27 -26.46 -6.53
CA LEU A 135 -3.33 -26.43 -5.53
C LEU A 135 -3.29 -25.12 -4.74
N SER A 136 -2.15 -24.84 -4.12
CA SER A 136 -1.95 -23.68 -3.28
C SER A 136 -0.46 -23.36 -3.12
N TRP A 137 -0.14 -22.21 -2.57
CA TRP A 137 1.16 -21.95 -1.98
C TRP A 137 0.98 -21.08 -0.74
N THR A 138 1.96 -21.13 0.14
CA THR A 138 2.05 -20.25 1.29
C THR A 138 3.22 -19.32 1.11
N THR A 139 2.96 -18.01 1.09
CA THR A 139 4.00 -17.01 0.98
C THR A 139 4.61 -16.71 2.35
N ILE A 140 5.87 -17.07 2.51
CA ILE A 140 6.68 -16.77 3.69
C ILE A 140 7.72 -15.73 3.28
N ARG A 141 7.66 -14.55 3.91
CA ARG A 141 8.57 -13.44 3.63
C ARG A 141 9.38 -13.11 4.86
N ASP A 142 10.69 -13.07 4.70
CA ASP A 142 11.55 -12.37 5.64
C ASP A 142 11.38 -10.87 5.43
N ILE A 143 10.65 -10.23 6.34
CA ILE A 143 10.33 -8.79 6.22
C ILE A 143 11.44 -7.90 6.78
N THR A 144 12.45 -8.48 7.45
CA THR A 144 13.61 -7.76 7.99
C THR A 144 14.90 -8.05 7.23
N GLY A 145 14.96 -9.15 6.48
CA GLY A 145 16.12 -9.58 5.68
C GLY A 145 17.24 -10.22 6.50
N ASP A 146 17.09 -10.30 7.82
CA ASP A 146 18.01 -10.91 8.79
C ASP A 146 17.41 -12.18 9.46
N GLY A 147 16.29 -12.67 8.91
CA GLY A 147 15.48 -13.74 9.47
C GLY A 147 14.85 -13.39 10.82
N GLY A 148 14.83 -12.11 11.20
CA GLY A 148 14.28 -11.61 12.46
C GLY A 148 12.76 -11.74 12.53
N ILE A 149 12.07 -11.45 11.43
CA ILE A 149 10.63 -11.60 11.33
C ILE A 149 10.27 -12.31 10.03
N LEU A 150 9.77 -13.53 10.15
CA LEU A 150 9.21 -14.29 9.03
C LEU A 150 7.70 -14.13 9.05
N LYS A 151 7.14 -13.50 8.02
CA LYS A 151 5.70 -13.32 7.83
C LYS A 151 5.16 -14.37 6.88
N LYS A 152 4.27 -15.22 7.37
CA LYS A 152 3.51 -16.19 6.59
C LYS A 152 2.10 -15.67 6.35
N ILE A 153 1.75 -15.36 5.10
CA ILE A 153 0.41 -14.85 4.78
C ILE A 153 -0.59 -16.03 4.83
N THR A 154 -1.59 -15.93 5.70
CA THR A 154 -2.65 -16.96 5.86
C THR A 154 -3.95 -16.55 5.19
N LYS A 155 -4.18 -15.24 5.00
CA LYS A 155 -5.27 -14.69 4.19
C LYS A 155 -4.78 -13.41 3.51
N GLU A 156 -4.93 -13.34 2.20
CA GLU A 156 -4.62 -12.14 1.42
C GLU A 156 -5.52 -10.96 1.81
N GLY A 157 -4.93 -9.77 1.84
CA GLY A 157 -5.66 -8.51 2.00
C GLY A 157 -6.13 -7.92 0.67
N GLU A 158 -7.00 -6.92 0.79
CA GLU A 158 -7.59 -6.20 -0.35
C GLU A 158 -6.78 -4.96 -0.74
N GLY A 159 -6.87 -4.60 -2.02
CA GLY A 159 -6.22 -3.41 -2.56
C GLY A 159 -4.70 -3.56 -2.67
N TRP A 160 -4.02 -2.44 -2.87
CA TRP A 160 -2.56 -2.39 -3.04
C TRP A 160 -1.85 -1.55 -1.98
N ALA A 161 -2.59 -0.68 -1.29
CA ALA A 161 -2.05 0.23 -0.30
C ALA A 161 -1.71 -0.51 1.00
N THR A 162 -0.64 -0.05 1.65
CA THR A 162 -0.23 -0.51 2.97
C THR A 162 -0.06 0.70 3.91
N PRO A 163 -0.20 0.50 5.23
CA PRO A 163 0.05 1.55 6.22
C PRO A 163 1.46 2.16 6.12
N ARG A 164 1.53 3.47 6.32
CA ARG A 164 2.78 4.25 6.40
C ARG A 164 3.18 4.50 7.85
N GLU A 165 4.38 5.04 8.04
CA GLU A 165 4.94 5.29 9.37
C GLU A 165 4.08 6.22 10.24
N ALA A 166 3.44 7.24 9.66
CA ALA A 166 2.58 8.12 10.43
C ALA A 166 1.18 7.53 10.68
N ASP A 167 0.77 6.49 9.96
CA ASP A 167 -0.61 6.00 9.99
C ASP A 167 -0.96 5.37 11.34
N GLN A 168 -2.23 5.46 11.71
CA GLN A 168 -2.78 4.76 12.86
C GLN A 168 -3.52 3.51 12.37
N VAL A 169 -3.02 2.33 12.75
CA VAL A 169 -3.60 1.04 12.33
C VAL A 169 -4.55 0.50 13.39
N LEU A 170 -5.54 -0.27 12.95
CA LEU A 170 -6.40 -1.08 13.80
C LEU A 170 -6.11 -2.56 13.49
N VAL A 171 -5.63 -3.29 14.49
CA VAL A 171 -5.24 -4.71 14.31
C VAL A 171 -5.88 -5.61 15.36
N LYS A 172 -6.08 -6.88 15.01
CA LYS A 172 -6.27 -7.97 15.98
C LYS A 172 -5.01 -8.81 16.02
N TYR A 173 -4.66 -9.32 17.19
CA TYR A 173 -3.54 -10.24 17.28
C TYR A 173 -3.70 -11.24 18.41
N GLU A 174 -2.96 -12.33 18.32
CA GLU A 174 -2.71 -13.27 19.40
C GLU A 174 -1.23 -13.67 19.36
N ALA A 175 -0.48 -13.31 20.41
CA ALA A 175 0.93 -13.62 20.55
C ALA A 175 1.12 -14.80 21.49
N ARG A 176 1.94 -15.76 21.07
CA ARG A 176 2.24 -17.01 21.77
C ARG A 176 3.74 -17.25 21.83
N LEU A 177 4.19 -17.93 22.89
CA LEU A 177 5.53 -18.51 22.97
C LEU A 177 5.61 -19.81 22.18
N GLU A 178 6.82 -20.31 21.94
CA GLU A 178 7.06 -21.60 21.26
C GLU A 178 6.36 -22.79 21.94
N ASN A 179 6.18 -22.73 23.27
CA ASN A 179 5.45 -23.75 24.03
C ASN A 179 3.92 -23.63 23.93
N GLY A 180 3.41 -22.68 23.13
CA GLY A 180 1.98 -22.45 22.89
C GLY A 180 1.29 -21.51 23.89
N THR A 181 1.98 -21.07 24.94
CA THR A 181 1.45 -20.15 25.97
C THR A 181 1.12 -18.80 25.35
N VAL A 182 -0.11 -18.33 25.53
CA VAL A 182 -0.53 -16.99 25.08
C VAL A 182 0.06 -15.95 26.01
N VAL A 183 0.81 -14.99 25.46
CA VAL A 183 1.42 -13.89 26.22
C VAL A 183 0.63 -12.59 26.11
N SER A 184 -0.06 -12.38 25.00
CA SER A 184 -0.94 -11.22 24.82
C SER A 184 -1.92 -11.47 23.67
N LYS A 185 -3.10 -10.87 23.75
CA LYS A 185 -4.15 -11.01 22.73
C LYS A 185 -5.03 -9.76 22.67
N SER A 186 -5.45 -9.39 21.47
CA SER A 186 -6.50 -8.38 21.23
C SER A 186 -7.52 -8.88 20.21
N GLU A 187 -8.66 -9.38 20.69
CA GLU A 187 -9.76 -9.87 19.83
C GLU A 187 -10.68 -8.77 19.31
N LYS A 188 -10.86 -7.71 20.11
CA LYS A 188 -11.73 -6.57 19.78
C LYS A 188 -11.07 -5.59 18.82
N GLY A 189 -9.76 -5.72 18.63
CA GLY A 189 -8.94 -4.80 17.88
C GLY A 189 -8.29 -3.77 18.79
N VAL A 190 -7.04 -3.41 18.51
CA VAL A 190 -6.31 -2.32 19.17
C VAL A 190 -5.80 -1.34 18.12
N GLU A 191 -5.92 -0.05 18.42
CA GLU A 191 -5.33 1.01 17.59
C GLU A 191 -3.92 1.34 18.10
N PHE A 192 -2.96 1.51 17.19
CA PHE A 192 -1.64 2.06 17.52
C PHE A 192 -1.07 2.85 16.34
N ASN A 193 -0.16 3.78 16.63
CA ASN A 193 0.55 4.54 15.60
C ASN A 193 1.72 3.72 15.08
N VAL A 194 1.81 3.52 13.75
CA VAL A 194 2.80 2.61 13.15
C VAL A 194 4.24 3.03 13.49
N GLY A 195 4.54 4.33 13.54
CA GLY A 195 5.86 4.86 13.86
C GLY A 195 6.17 4.91 15.35
N ASP A 196 5.17 4.72 16.21
CA ASP A 196 5.37 4.70 17.65
C ASP A 196 5.54 3.26 18.14
N GLU A 197 6.79 2.86 18.34
CA GLU A 197 7.12 1.53 18.82
C GLU A 197 6.81 1.32 20.32
N THR A 198 6.32 2.35 21.03
CA THR A 198 5.89 2.24 22.44
C THR A 198 4.39 1.96 22.57
N ASP A 199 3.58 2.40 21.60
CA ASP A 199 2.13 2.17 21.53
C ASP A 199 1.74 0.74 21.08
N CYS A 200 2.72 -0.08 20.68
CA CYS A 200 2.49 -1.44 20.19
C CYS A 200 3.17 -2.50 21.06
N LEU A 201 2.62 -3.72 21.10
CA LEU A 201 3.13 -4.83 21.92
C LEU A 201 4.63 -5.11 21.68
N CYS A 202 5.07 -5.02 20.42
CA CYS A 202 6.45 -5.26 20.03
C CYS A 202 6.78 -4.61 18.68
N PRO A 203 8.07 -4.33 18.40
CA PRO A 203 8.51 -3.79 17.11
C PRO A 203 8.08 -4.63 15.90
N ALA A 204 7.88 -5.94 16.08
CA ALA A 204 7.46 -6.83 15.01
C ALA A 204 6.09 -6.47 14.42
N LEU A 205 5.14 -6.00 15.24
CA LEU A 205 3.83 -5.58 14.78
C LEU A 205 3.94 -4.37 13.84
N SER A 206 4.66 -3.33 14.25
CA SER A 206 4.90 -2.13 13.44
C SER A 206 5.55 -2.47 12.09
N LYS A 207 6.58 -3.34 12.10
CA LYS A 207 7.25 -3.77 10.88
C LYS A 207 6.33 -4.61 9.98
N ALA A 208 5.56 -5.53 10.57
CA ALA A 208 4.66 -6.39 9.83
C ALA A 208 3.56 -5.58 9.14
N VAL A 209 2.85 -4.70 9.84
CA VAL A 209 1.71 -3.97 9.28
C VAL A 209 2.08 -3.09 8.09
N LYS A 210 3.30 -2.54 8.02
CA LYS A 210 3.81 -1.79 6.85
C LYS A 210 3.84 -2.61 5.57
N THR A 211 3.87 -3.94 5.69
CA THR A 211 3.88 -4.90 4.58
C THR A 211 2.51 -5.55 4.35
N MET A 212 1.50 -5.22 5.17
CA MET A 212 0.18 -5.83 5.13
C MET A 212 -0.84 -4.95 4.43
N ARG A 213 -1.79 -5.60 3.75
CA ARG A 213 -2.95 -4.97 3.13
C ARG A 213 -4.18 -5.05 4.02
N ARG A 214 -5.20 -4.25 3.70
CA ARG A 214 -6.46 -4.22 4.47
C ARG A 214 -7.12 -5.60 4.49
N GLY A 215 -7.43 -6.13 5.66
CA GLY A 215 -8.03 -7.44 5.86
C GLY A 215 -7.07 -8.63 5.73
N GLU A 216 -5.76 -8.38 5.55
CA GLU A 216 -4.74 -9.43 5.50
C GLU A 216 -4.60 -10.10 6.87
N LYS A 217 -4.45 -11.43 6.86
CA LYS A 217 -4.07 -12.23 8.03
C LYS A 217 -2.72 -12.86 7.79
N ALA A 218 -1.88 -12.83 8.80
CA ALA A 218 -0.56 -13.43 8.76
C ALA A 218 -0.19 -14.08 10.09
N GLU A 219 0.65 -15.10 10.00
CA GLU A 219 1.35 -15.71 11.12
C GLU A 219 2.80 -15.20 11.08
N LEU A 220 3.28 -14.64 12.18
CA LEU A 220 4.64 -14.10 12.31
C LEU A 220 5.47 -15.02 13.19
N ALA A 221 6.59 -15.52 12.68
CA ALA A 221 7.65 -16.05 13.52
C ALA A 221 8.65 -14.93 13.82
N VAL A 222 8.77 -14.55 15.10
CA VAL A 222 9.47 -13.35 15.55
C VAL A 222 10.60 -13.75 16.47
N LYS A 223 11.84 -13.41 16.10
CA LYS A 223 12.98 -13.54 17.00
C LYS A 223 12.82 -12.64 18.21
N PHE A 224 13.30 -13.08 19.38
CA PHE A 224 13.19 -12.32 20.64
C PHE A 224 13.62 -10.84 20.52
N SER A 225 14.63 -10.53 19.69
CA SER A 225 15.13 -9.17 19.44
C SER A 225 14.08 -8.21 18.85
N TYR A 226 13.04 -8.76 18.22
CA TYR A 226 11.90 -8.03 17.67
C TYR A 226 10.60 -8.29 18.45
N GLY A 227 10.66 -9.12 19.50
CA GLY A 227 9.54 -9.54 20.34
C GLY A 227 9.23 -8.54 21.46
N LEU A 228 8.74 -9.05 22.59
CA LEU A 228 8.29 -8.21 23.71
C LEU A 228 9.42 -7.34 24.25
N ARG A 229 9.16 -6.03 24.36
CA ARG A 229 10.05 -5.11 25.08
C ARG A 229 9.78 -5.26 26.58
N GLN A 230 10.82 -5.57 27.37
CA GLN A 230 10.71 -5.48 28.83
C GLN A 230 10.59 -4.01 29.23
N ASN A 231 9.37 -3.56 29.54
CA ASN A 231 9.18 -2.31 30.26
C ASN A 231 9.65 -2.53 31.71
N ARG A 232 10.83 -2.02 32.07
CA ARG A 232 11.33 -2.10 33.45
C ARG A 232 10.51 -1.27 34.46
N ASN A 233 9.57 -0.44 34.02
CA ASN A 233 8.97 0.59 34.86
C ASN A 233 7.43 0.63 34.93
N GLU A 234 6.70 -0.31 34.35
CA GLU A 234 5.26 -0.39 34.58
C GLU A 234 4.84 -1.83 34.82
N ALA A 235 4.38 -2.08 36.04
CA ALA A 235 3.70 -3.30 36.45
C ALA A 235 2.38 -3.43 35.67
N THR A 236 2.48 -3.84 34.41
CA THR A 236 1.41 -4.49 33.67
C THR A 236 1.62 -5.99 33.84
N GLU A 237 0.54 -6.74 34.02
CA GLU A 237 0.50 -8.16 34.37
C GLU A 237 1.09 -9.11 33.30
N ILE A 238 2.36 -8.92 32.92
CA ILE A 238 3.20 -9.88 32.18
C ILE A 238 4.39 -10.30 33.08
N ASP A 239 4.23 -10.12 34.39
CA ASP A 239 5.18 -10.59 35.40
C ASP A 239 4.69 -11.94 35.91
N ASN A 240 5.19 -13.01 35.29
CA ASN A 240 5.53 -14.31 35.89
C ASN A 240 5.74 -15.37 34.79
N GLY A 241 6.95 -15.40 34.20
CA GLY A 241 7.46 -16.63 33.58
C GLY A 241 7.74 -16.63 32.08
N VAL A 242 7.74 -15.47 31.39
CA VAL A 242 8.21 -15.41 30.00
C VAL A 242 9.75 -15.27 29.99
N PRO A 243 10.51 -16.25 29.46
CA PRO A 243 11.96 -16.13 29.37
C PRO A 243 12.35 -14.97 28.43
N SER A 244 13.33 -14.16 28.83
CA SER A 244 13.74 -12.91 28.16
C SER A 244 14.17 -13.07 26.70
N ASP A 245 14.55 -14.29 26.30
CA ASP A 245 15.16 -14.58 24.99
C ASP A 245 14.22 -15.45 24.13
N SER A 246 12.93 -15.49 24.47
CA SER A 246 11.97 -16.34 23.77
C SER A 246 11.51 -15.73 22.45
N ASN A 247 11.50 -16.53 21.40
CA ASN A 247 10.83 -16.18 20.16
C ASN A 247 9.31 -16.20 20.35
N LEU A 248 8.61 -15.47 19.48
CA LEU A 248 7.16 -15.41 19.48
C LEU A 248 6.59 -15.96 18.18
N SER A 249 5.44 -16.60 18.28
CA SER A 249 4.50 -16.79 17.17
C SER A 249 3.35 -15.80 17.35
N ILE A 250 3.07 -14.97 16.35
CA ILE A 250 2.00 -13.96 16.42
C ILE A 250 1.04 -14.16 15.26
N GLU A 251 -0.21 -14.48 15.55
CA GLU A 251 -1.29 -14.33 14.59
C GLU A 251 -1.70 -12.86 14.53
N LEU A 252 -1.70 -12.26 13.36
CA LEU A 252 -1.96 -10.84 13.15
C LEU A 252 -2.97 -10.64 12.02
N GLU A 253 -3.98 -9.80 12.26
CA GLU A 253 -4.96 -9.34 11.28
C GLU A 253 -4.95 -7.81 11.22
N LEU A 254 -4.66 -7.25 10.04
CA LEU A 254 -4.77 -5.82 9.79
C LEU A 254 -6.20 -5.49 9.36
N LEU A 255 -7.01 -4.89 10.23
CA LEU A 255 -8.41 -4.60 9.92
C LEU A 255 -8.54 -3.37 9.01
N SER A 256 -7.92 -2.26 9.42
CA SER A 256 -7.97 -0.98 8.71
C SER A 256 -6.87 -0.05 9.23
N TRP A 257 -6.73 1.13 8.60
CA TRP A 257 -5.90 2.21 9.13
C TRP A 257 -6.49 3.56 8.76
N LYS A 258 -6.15 4.57 9.55
CA LYS A 258 -6.42 5.98 9.28
C LYS A 258 -5.13 6.61 8.80
N SER A 259 -5.16 7.18 7.60
CA SER A 259 -3.97 7.78 7.00
C SER A 259 -3.63 9.09 7.69
N VAL A 260 -2.37 9.23 8.09
CA VAL A 260 -1.86 10.45 8.72
C VAL A 260 -0.79 11.04 7.81
N VAL A 261 -0.91 12.34 7.54
CA VAL A 261 0.00 13.09 6.69
C VAL A 261 0.77 14.06 7.58
N ASP A 262 2.09 13.95 7.57
CA ASP A 262 2.97 14.99 8.10
C ASP A 262 3.00 16.15 7.09
N VAL A 263 2.30 17.23 7.43
CA VAL A 263 2.07 18.38 6.54
C VAL A 263 3.33 19.22 6.40
N THR A 264 4.11 19.33 7.47
CA THR A 264 5.32 20.16 7.53
C THR A 264 6.60 19.36 7.32
N GLY A 265 6.57 18.04 7.49
CA GLY A 265 7.72 17.14 7.34
C GLY A 265 8.59 17.03 8.60
N ASP A 266 8.27 17.81 9.64
CA ASP A 266 8.93 17.83 10.95
C ASP A 266 8.02 17.28 12.06
N LYS A 267 6.91 16.65 11.69
CA LYS A 267 5.86 16.10 12.57
C LYS A 267 5.14 17.14 13.45
N LYS A 268 5.32 18.45 13.21
CA LYS A 268 4.65 19.49 14.00
C LYS A 268 3.22 19.76 13.57
N VAL A 269 2.87 19.47 12.31
CA VAL A 269 1.50 19.56 11.81
C VAL A 269 1.12 18.21 11.21
N LEU A 270 0.23 17.50 11.90
CA LEU A 270 -0.23 16.18 11.49
C LEU A 270 -1.69 16.26 11.06
N LYS A 271 -1.99 15.76 9.86
CA LYS A 271 -3.37 15.65 9.35
C LYS A 271 -3.79 14.19 9.28
N LYS A 272 -4.71 13.79 10.15
CA LYS A 272 -5.34 12.47 10.16
C LYS A 272 -6.64 12.47 9.36
N ILE A 273 -6.66 11.72 8.27
CA ILE A 273 -7.82 11.63 7.37
C ILE A 273 -8.88 10.73 8.02
N MET A 274 -10.06 11.30 8.27
CA MET A 274 -11.23 10.61 8.83
C MET A 274 -12.17 10.12 7.72
N LYS A 275 -12.33 10.93 6.68
CA LYS A 275 -13.06 10.59 5.45
C LYS A 275 -12.23 11.06 4.26
N ALA A 276 -11.93 10.14 3.34
CA ALA A 276 -11.21 10.48 2.12
C ALA A 276 -12.06 11.41 1.23
N GLY A 277 -11.45 12.47 0.71
CA GLY A 277 -12.06 13.32 -0.31
C GLY A 277 -11.92 12.74 -1.73
N GLU A 278 -12.59 13.38 -2.66
CA GLU A 278 -12.70 12.97 -4.06
C GLU A 278 -11.77 13.78 -4.98
N GLY A 279 -11.50 13.23 -6.16
CA GLY A 279 -10.63 13.86 -7.16
C GLY A 279 -9.13 13.79 -6.85
N PHE A 280 -8.34 14.46 -7.68
CA PHE A 280 -6.88 14.52 -7.58
C PHE A 280 -6.35 15.90 -7.18
N ASP A 281 -7.13 16.94 -7.45
CA ASP A 281 -6.76 18.31 -7.16
C ASP A 281 -6.81 18.62 -5.67
N ARG A 282 -6.00 19.60 -5.30
CA ARG A 282 -5.91 20.20 -3.97
C ARG A 282 -5.76 21.71 -4.11
N PRO A 283 -6.12 22.50 -3.09
CA PRO A 283 -5.83 23.93 -3.06
C PRO A 283 -4.32 24.19 -3.19
N ASN A 284 -3.95 25.27 -3.88
CA ASN A 284 -2.61 25.86 -3.91
C ASN A 284 -2.62 27.23 -3.21
N GLU A 285 -1.45 27.81 -2.96
CA GLU A 285 -1.32 29.16 -2.40
C GLU A 285 -2.19 30.16 -3.18
N GLY A 286 -3.00 30.95 -2.47
CA GLY A 286 -3.94 31.89 -3.07
C GLY A 286 -5.30 31.30 -3.46
N SER A 287 -5.52 29.99 -3.29
CA SER A 287 -6.84 29.38 -3.56
C SER A 287 -7.89 29.94 -2.64
N LEU A 288 -9.09 30.20 -3.18
CA LEU A 288 -10.29 30.43 -2.39
C LEU A 288 -10.84 29.07 -1.94
N VAL A 289 -10.88 28.82 -0.64
CA VAL A 289 -11.37 27.56 -0.07
C VAL A 289 -12.65 27.79 0.72
N LYS A 290 -13.52 26.77 0.74
CA LYS A 290 -14.75 26.72 1.53
C LYS A 290 -14.64 25.58 2.52
N VAL A 291 -14.67 25.90 3.80
CA VAL A 291 -14.46 24.91 4.87
C VAL A 291 -15.49 25.02 5.98
N ILE A 292 -15.64 23.93 6.73
CA ILE A 292 -16.26 23.93 8.05
C ILE A 292 -15.21 23.39 9.01
N TYR A 293 -14.93 24.11 10.10
CA TYR A 293 -13.99 23.60 11.08
C TYR A 293 -14.33 23.97 12.54
N LEU A 294 -13.81 23.14 13.44
CA LEU A 294 -13.97 23.23 14.89
C LEU A 294 -12.60 23.07 15.55
N GLY A 295 -12.12 24.14 16.19
CA GLY A 295 -10.88 24.16 16.97
C GLY A 295 -11.13 23.78 18.43
N LYS A 296 -10.33 22.83 18.94
CA LYS A 296 -10.38 22.27 20.29
C LYS A 296 -9.00 22.24 20.92
N LEU A 297 -8.95 22.42 22.24
CA LEU A 297 -7.78 22.11 23.05
C LEU A 297 -7.74 20.61 23.37
N LYS A 298 -6.62 20.15 23.97
CA LYS A 298 -6.40 18.75 24.34
C LYS A 298 -7.46 18.20 25.31
N ASP A 299 -8.01 19.05 26.18
CA ASP A 299 -9.08 18.71 27.12
C ASP A 299 -10.49 18.65 26.48
N GLY A 300 -10.58 18.94 25.18
CA GLY A 300 -11.83 18.98 24.42
C GLY A 300 -12.52 20.36 24.42
N THR A 301 -11.99 21.36 25.12
CA THR A 301 -12.53 22.71 25.15
C THR A 301 -12.51 23.32 23.75
N ILE A 302 -13.68 23.70 23.25
CA ILE A 302 -13.85 24.35 21.94
C ILE A 302 -13.50 25.83 22.08
N PHE A 303 -12.53 26.30 21.31
CA PHE A 303 -12.14 27.72 21.28
C PHE A 303 -12.56 28.44 20.00
N GLU A 304 -12.82 27.71 18.91
CA GLU A 304 -13.22 28.31 17.63
C GLU A 304 -14.16 27.39 16.85
N ARG A 305 -15.18 27.96 16.21
CA ARG A 305 -16.02 27.29 15.21
C ARG A 305 -16.19 28.23 14.02
N LYS A 306 -15.96 27.74 12.81
CA LYS A 306 -16.16 28.49 11.57
C LYS A 306 -16.92 27.67 10.55
N GLY A 307 -17.84 28.35 9.86
CA GLY A 307 -18.66 27.75 8.81
C GLY A 307 -19.78 26.86 9.34
N SER A 308 -20.71 26.54 8.44
CA SER A 308 -21.80 25.61 8.64
C SER A 308 -22.12 24.92 7.31
N ASN A 309 -23.02 23.92 7.33
CA ASN A 309 -23.46 23.24 6.11
C ASN A 309 -24.20 24.18 5.15
N GLU A 310 -24.82 25.24 5.67
CA GLU A 310 -25.59 26.22 4.88
C GLU A 310 -24.70 27.36 4.39
N GLU A 311 -23.82 27.84 5.26
CA GLU A 311 -22.87 28.92 4.97
C GLU A 311 -21.46 28.49 5.38
N PRO A 312 -20.70 27.86 4.46
CA PRO A 312 -19.31 27.50 4.70
C PRO A 312 -18.45 28.73 4.94
N PHE A 313 -17.38 28.58 5.73
CA PHE A 313 -16.40 29.65 5.91
C PHE A 313 -15.49 29.72 4.69
N GLU A 314 -15.47 30.88 4.04
CA GLU A 314 -14.66 31.13 2.85
C GLU A 314 -13.43 31.99 3.18
N PHE A 315 -12.25 31.54 2.76
CA PHE A 315 -11.00 32.30 2.92
C PHE A 315 -9.98 31.95 1.83
N THR A 316 -8.95 32.78 1.70
CA THR A 316 -7.85 32.58 0.76
C THR A 316 -6.66 31.96 1.48
N THR A 317 -6.18 30.82 0.97
CA THR A 317 -5.05 30.10 1.57
C THR A 317 -3.76 30.92 1.61
N LEU A 318 -3.03 30.79 2.71
CA LEU A 318 -1.80 31.51 3.07
C LEU A 318 -1.92 33.03 3.16
N GLU A 319 -3.14 33.54 3.46
CA GLU A 319 -3.37 34.96 3.75
C GLU A 319 -3.52 35.28 5.25
N GLU A 320 -3.10 34.37 6.13
CA GLU A 320 -3.09 34.55 7.60
C GLU A 320 -4.49 34.89 8.18
N GLN A 321 -5.53 34.33 7.54
CA GLN A 321 -6.92 34.44 8.00
C GLN A 321 -7.26 33.44 9.11
N ILE A 322 -6.47 32.36 9.21
CA ILE A 322 -6.56 31.29 10.21
C ILE A 322 -5.15 30.88 10.66
N ASN A 323 -5.06 29.95 11.62
CA ASN A 323 -3.80 29.35 12.06
C ASN A 323 -3.03 28.75 10.86
N GLU A 324 -1.73 29.03 10.77
CA GLU A 324 -0.91 28.60 9.63
C GLU A 324 -0.85 27.07 9.48
N GLY A 325 -0.76 26.33 10.59
CA GLY A 325 -0.76 24.87 10.56
C GLY A 325 -2.05 24.30 9.97
N LEU A 326 -3.19 24.89 10.33
CA LEU A 326 -4.49 24.51 9.76
C LEU A 326 -4.58 24.87 8.26
N ASP A 327 -4.13 26.06 7.86
CA ASP A 327 -4.12 26.51 6.47
C ASP A 327 -3.30 25.56 5.58
N ARG A 328 -2.05 25.27 6.00
CA ARG A 328 -1.17 24.32 5.32
C ARG A 328 -1.79 22.93 5.24
N ALA A 329 -2.50 22.48 6.30
CA ALA A 329 -3.18 21.20 6.27
C ALA A 329 -4.33 21.19 5.26
N ILE A 330 -5.15 22.24 5.19
CA ILE A 330 -6.25 22.39 4.21
C ILE A 330 -5.73 22.33 2.78
N MET A 331 -4.57 22.92 2.49
CA MET A 331 -3.95 22.83 1.16
C MET A 331 -3.55 21.40 0.76
N THR A 332 -3.45 20.46 1.70
CA THR A 332 -3.21 19.04 1.40
C THR A 332 -4.50 18.22 1.22
N MET A 333 -5.66 18.80 1.52
CA MET A 333 -6.95 18.13 1.49
C MET A 333 -7.55 18.07 0.08
N LYS A 334 -8.37 17.05 -0.15
CA LYS A 334 -9.23 16.92 -1.33
C LYS A 334 -10.64 17.43 -1.05
N ARG A 335 -11.39 17.72 -2.11
CA ARG A 335 -12.81 18.10 -2.00
C ARG A 335 -13.60 17.01 -1.26
N GLY A 336 -14.39 17.39 -0.27
CA GLY A 336 -15.16 16.50 0.61
C GLY A 336 -14.35 15.71 1.64
N GLU A 337 -13.04 15.96 1.76
CA GLU A 337 -12.19 15.33 2.78
C GLU A 337 -12.56 15.85 4.17
N GLN A 338 -12.67 14.94 5.14
CA GLN A 338 -12.78 15.29 6.56
C GLN A 338 -11.53 14.79 7.28
N ALA A 339 -10.93 15.66 8.10
CA ALA A 339 -9.69 15.37 8.80
C ALA A 339 -9.66 15.95 10.21
N VAL A 340 -8.84 15.35 11.05
CA VAL A 340 -8.38 15.95 12.31
C VAL A 340 -6.95 16.44 12.09
N VAL A 341 -6.72 17.73 12.31
CA VAL A 341 -5.41 18.36 12.21
C VAL A 341 -4.90 18.65 13.61
N THR A 342 -3.72 18.16 13.93
CA THR A 342 -2.99 18.45 15.17
C THR A 342 -1.86 19.41 14.86
N VAL A 343 -1.83 20.56 15.55
CA VAL A 343 -0.80 21.58 15.43
C VAL A 343 -0.05 21.65 16.76
N SER A 344 1.23 21.29 16.73
CA SER A 344 2.12 21.36 17.89
C SER A 344 2.26 22.79 18.39
N SER A 345 2.37 22.96 19.70
CA SER A 345 2.60 24.25 20.38
C SER A 345 3.83 25.01 19.87
N GLU A 346 4.81 24.31 19.29
CA GLU A 346 6.00 24.92 18.69
C GLU A 346 5.75 25.55 17.31
N HIS A 347 4.64 25.18 16.65
CA HIS A 347 4.21 25.71 15.37
C HIS A 347 3.02 26.68 15.52
N VAL A 348 2.52 26.86 16.74
CA VAL A 348 1.56 27.92 17.07
C VAL A 348 2.34 29.23 17.19
N ASP A 349 2.11 30.13 16.23
CA ASP A 349 2.81 31.40 16.16
C ASP A 349 2.40 32.32 17.33
N SER A 350 3.34 33.09 17.89
CA SER A 350 3.07 33.91 19.09
C SER A 350 2.10 35.08 18.86
N ASN A 351 1.70 35.32 17.61
CA ASN A 351 0.77 36.36 17.19
C ASN A 351 -0.62 35.80 16.84
N ASP A 352 -0.93 34.57 17.25
CA ASP A 352 -2.19 33.91 16.92
C ASP A 352 -3.40 34.74 17.39
N VAL A 353 -4.40 34.85 16.52
CA VAL A 353 -5.54 35.79 16.63
C VAL A 353 -6.43 35.49 17.86
N SER A 354 -6.24 34.31 18.47
CA SER A 354 -7.07 33.76 19.55
C SER A 354 -6.51 33.97 20.96
N GLY A 355 -5.27 34.47 21.13
CA GLY A 355 -4.68 34.68 22.46
C GLY A 355 -4.48 33.41 23.29
N ILE A 356 -4.53 32.24 22.64
CA ILE A 356 -4.35 30.93 23.28
C ILE A 356 -2.85 30.71 23.48
N ALA A 357 -2.47 30.34 24.71
CA ALA A 357 -1.08 30.04 25.08
C ALA A 357 -0.52 28.89 24.21
N LYS A 358 0.82 28.71 24.23
CA LYS A 358 1.58 27.65 23.55
C LYS A 358 1.13 26.24 23.94
N GLU A 359 -0.04 25.84 23.49
CA GLU A 359 -0.64 24.52 23.68
C GLU A 359 -0.86 23.86 22.32
N GLU A 360 -0.96 22.54 22.35
CA GLU A 360 -1.27 21.75 21.16
C GLU A 360 -2.74 21.95 20.77
N LEU A 361 -2.98 22.31 19.50
CA LEU A 361 -4.30 22.61 18.97
C LEU A 361 -4.81 21.46 18.11
N PHE A 362 -6.11 21.18 18.21
CA PHE A 362 -6.80 20.16 17.42
C PHE A 362 -7.90 20.81 16.60
N TYR A 363 -7.92 20.55 15.30
CA TYR A 363 -8.97 21.04 14.40
C TYR A 363 -9.67 19.87 13.72
N GLU A 364 -10.98 19.76 13.91
CA GLU A 364 -11.84 18.95 13.05
C GLU A 364 -12.23 19.80 11.84
N VAL A 365 -11.83 19.40 10.64
CA VAL A 365 -12.03 20.19 9.41
C VAL A 365 -12.64 19.37 8.29
N GLU A 366 -13.57 19.97 7.56
CA GLU A 366 -14.13 19.48 6.31
C GLU A 366 -13.85 20.49 5.19
N LEU A 367 -13.18 20.03 4.12
CA LEU A 367 -12.99 20.84 2.91
C LEU A 367 -14.19 20.64 1.98
N ILE A 368 -15.10 21.61 1.95
CA ILE A 368 -16.33 21.55 1.17
C ILE A 368 -16.02 21.73 -0.32
N ASP A 369 -15.34 22.81 -0.66
CA ASP A 369 -14.95 23.11 -2.04
C ASP A 369 -13.74 24.06 -2.08
N PHE A 370 -13.12 24.23 -3.25
CA PHE A 370 -12.09 25.22 -3.49
C PHE A 370 -12.02 25.62 -4.97
N ILE A 371 -11.58 26.86 -5.20
CA ILE A 371 -11.19 27.39 -6.50
C ILE A 371 -9.68 27.60 -6.46
N LYS A 372 -8.95 26.84 -7.28
CA LYS A 372 -7.48 26.96 -7.36
C LYS A 372 -7.11 28.33 -7.90
N ASP A 373 -6.12 28.95 -7.29
CA ASP A 373 -5.53 30.13 -7.87
C ASP A 373 -4.79 29.76 -9.16
N LYS A 374 -4.89 30.63 -10.16
CA LYS A 374 -4.18 30.43 -11.41
C LYS A 374 -2.70 30.71 -11.15
N PRO A 375 -1.80 29.74 -11.38
CA PRO A 375 -0.38 30.05 -11.25
C PRO A 375 0.01 31.13 -12.27
N PHE A 376 0.95 31.99 -11.89
CA PHE A 376 1.32 33.19 -12.66
C PHE A 376 1.60 32.92 -14.16
N TRP A 377 2.20 31.78 -14.50
CA TRP A 377 2.50 31.44 -15.90
C TRP A 377 1.26 31.08 -16.75
N LYS A 378 0.11 30.80 -16.12
CA LYS A 378 -1.18 30.57 -16.79
C LYS A 378 -2.08 31.82 -16.85
N MET A 379 -1.65 32.93 -16.24
CA MET A 379 -2.41 34.18 -16.22
C MET A 379 -2.10 35.03 -17.46
N GLU A 380 -3.16 35.63 -18.02
CA GLU A 380 -3.04 36.65 -19.07
C GLU A 380 -2.47 37.96 -18.51
N THR A 381 -2.01 38.87 -19.38
CA THR A 381 -1.36 40.12 -18.95
C THR A 381 -2.29 40.99 -18.09
N GLU A 382 -3.57 41.05 -18.43
CA GLU A 382 -4.57 41.83 -17.71
C GLU A 382 -4.87 41.22 -16.32
N GLU A 383 -5.03 39.89 -16.25
CA GLU A 383 -5.20 39.16 -14.98
C GLU A 383 -4.01 39.37 -14.05
N LYS A 384 -2.78 39.44 -14.58
CA LYS A 384 -1.57 39.72 -13.80
C LYS A 384 -1.57 41.12 -13.19
N ILE A 385 -2.04 42.13 -13.95
CA ILE A 385 -2.14 43.51 -13.48
C ILE A 385 -3.16 43.59 -12.35
N GLU A 386 -4.36 43.03 -12.56
CA GLU A 386 -5.41 43.00 -11.53
C GLU A 386 -4.99 42.25 -10.27
N ALA A 387 -4.25 41.14 -10.41
CA ALA A 387 -3.73 40.39 -9.26
C ALA A 387 -2.69 41.22 -8.48
N CYS A 388 -1.82 41.97 -9.16
CA CYS A 388 -0.88 42.88 -8.51
C CYS A 388 -1.59 44.04 -7.80
N GLU A 389 -2.61 44.64 -8.43
CA GLU A 389 -3.40 45.72 -7.84
C GLU A 389 -4.16 45.25 -6.60
N ARG A 390 -4.80 44.08 -6.66
CA ARG A 390 -5.45 43.47 -5.49
C ARG A 390 -4.46 43.26 -4.34
N LYS A 391 -3.32 42.61 -4.60
CA LYS A 391 -2.28 42.39 -3.57
C LYS A 391 -1.74 43.70 -2.99
N LYS A 392 -1.59 44.74 -3.81
CA LYS A 392 -1.17 46.08 -3.37
C LYS A 392 -2.23 46.70 -2.46
N ASN A 393 -3.49 46.67 -2.86
CA ASN A 393 -4.59 47.25 -2.08
C ASN A 393 -4.76 46.54 -0.74
N ASP A 394 -4.72 45.20 -0.72
CA ASP A 394 -4.76 44.43 0.52
C ASP A 394 -3.55 44.73 1.43
N GLY A 395 -2.35 44.82 0.84
CA GLY A 395 -1.15 45.21 1.56
C GLY A 395 -1.28 46.59 2.22
N ASN A 396 -1.88 47.55 1.52
CA ASN A 396 -2.15 48.88 2.05
C ASN A 396 -3.19 48.85 3.19
N VAL A 397 -4.28 48.10 3.04
CA VAL A 397 -5.29 47.93 4.10
C VAL A 397 -4.66 47.32 5.36
N LEU A 398 -3.78 46.32 5.21
CA LEU A 398 -3.03 45.73 6.33
C LEU A 398 -2.04 46.72 6.97
N PHE A 399 -1.40 47.55 6.15
CA PHE A 399 -0.48 48.58 6.61
C PHE A 399 -1.21 49.65 7.43
N GLU A 400 -2.35 50.12 6.95
CA GLU A 400 -3.23 51.07 7.65
C GLU A 400 -3.79 50.48 8.95
N ALA A 401 -4.06 49.17 8.98
CA ALA A 401 -4.47 48.45 10.19
C ALA A 401 -3.33 48.20 11.19
N GLY A 402 -2.12 48.74 10.96
CA GLY A 402 -0.95 48.57 11.84
C GLY A 402 -0.31 47.17 11.78
N LYS A 403 -0.73 46.32 10.84
CA LYS A 403 -0.23 44.94 10.67
C LYS A 403 0.97 44.92 9.72
N PHE A 404 2.03 45.65 10.08
CA PHE A 404 3.18 45.94 9.20
C PHE A 404 3.89 44.71 8.65
N TRP A 405 4.05 43.66 9.46
CA TRP A 405 4.63 42.39 9.01
C TRP A 405 3.80 41.74 7.88
N ARG A 406 2.46 41.72 8.04
CA ARG A 406 1.52 41.17 7.05
C ARG A 406 1.54 41.96 5.74
N ALA A 407 1.55 43.29 5.86
CA ALA A 407 1.70 44.18 4.72
C ALA A 407 3.01 43.92 3.95
N SER A 408 4.12 43.73 4.67
CA SER A 408 5.43 43.45 4.07
C SER A 408 5.44 42.13 3.29
N ARG A 409 4.92 41.04 3.86
CA ARG A 409 4.81 39.74 3.16
C ARG A 409 3.96 39.83 1.88
N LYS A 410 2.78 40.49 1.93
CA LYS A 410 1.94 40.67 0.73
C LYS A 410 2.67 41.46 -0.37
N LEU A 411 3.40 42.52 0.00
CA LEU A 411 4.19 43.30 -0.95
C LEU A 411 5.42 42.54 -1.50
N GLN A 412 6.07 41.69 -0.70
CA GLN A 412 7.15 40.83 -1.16
C GLN A 412 6.66 39.76 -2.16
N SER A 413 5.49 39.18 -1.93
CA SER A 413 4.81 38.29 -2.90
C SER A 413 4.51 39.00 -4.22
N MET A 414 4.19 40.30 -4.19
CA MET A 414 4.02 41.11 -5.41
C MET A 414 5.35 41.33 -6.16
N LEU A 415 6.44 41.60 -5.43
CA LEU A 415 7.78 41.81 -6.02
C LEU A 415 8.31 40.56 -6.72
N SER A 416 8.06 39.37 -6.16
CA SER A 416 8.46 38.11 -6.82
C SER A 416 7.71 37.91 -8.15
N LEU A 417 6.42 38.25 -8.22
CA LEU A 417 5.61 38.17 -9.43
C LEU A 417 6.08 39.13 -10.53
N THR A 418 6.44 40.37 -10.17
CA THR A 418 6.92 41.36 -11.14
C THR A 418 8.35 41.07 -11.63
N MET A 419 9.24 40.59 -10.76
CA MET A 419 10.59 40.16 -11.13
C MET A 419 10.59 38.95 -12.06
N LEU A 420 9.71 37.95 -11.84
CA LEU A 420 9.55 36.82 -12.77
C LEU A 420 9.01 37.28 -14.15
N SER A 421 8.08 38.24 -14.17
CA SER A 421 7.58 38.85 -15.41
C SER A 421 8.70 39.51 -16.22
N LEU A 422 9.57 40.27 -15.55
CA LEU A 422 10.72 40.95 -16.16
C LEU A 422 11.78 39.94 -16.64
N MET A 423 12.07 38.89 -15.86
CA MET A 423 13.01 37.83 -16.26
C MET A 423 12.49 37.02 -17.46
N MET A 424 11.20 36.66 -17.49
CA MET A 424 10.61 35.97 -18.64
C MET A 424 10.58 36.84 -19.90
N ARG A 425 10.33 38.16 -19.78
CA ARG A 425 10.46 39.10 -20.90
C ARG A 425 11.90 39.18 -21.41
N SER A 426 12.89 39.19 -20.52
CA SER A 426 14.30 39.18 -20.90
C SER A 426 14.74 37.87 -21.58
N LEU A 427 14.14 36.74 -21.22
CA LEU A 427 14.40 35.43 -21.86
C LEU A 427 13.70 35.30 -23.23
N LEU A 428 12.50 35.86 -23.39
CA LEU A 428 11.73 35.86 -24.65
C LEU A 428 12.19 36.95 -25.64
N GLN A 429 12.90 37.98 -25.18
CA GLN A 429 13.51 39.02 -26.02
C GLN A 429 14.94 38.72 -26.44
N MET A 430 15.50 37.54 -26.14
CA MET A 430 16.77 37.14 -26.75
C MET A 430 16.55 36.93 -28.26
N PRO A 431 17.14 37.76 -29.14
CA PRO A 431 17.01 37.51 -30.56
C PRO A 431 17.78 36.23 -30.88
N TYR A 432 17.07 35.16 -31.24
CA TYR A 432 17.65 34.09 -32.04
C TYR A 432 18.03 34.69 -33.39
N GLY A 433 19.25 35.20 -33.50
CA GLY A 433 19.71 35.84 -34.71
C GLY A 433 21.09 36.45 -34.58
N CYS A 434 22.12 35.62 -34.65
CA CYS A 434 23.33 36.00 -35.37
C CYS A 434 24.12 34.73 -35.78
N HIS A 435 23.94 34.34 -37.04
CA HIS A 435 25.03 33.78 -37.83
C HIS A 435 26.14 34.84 -37.92
N VAL A 436 27.40 34.47 -37.68
CA VAL A 436 28.56 34.94 -38.43
C VAL A 436 29.68 33.88 -38.36
N ILE A 437 29.97 33.32 -39.55
CA ILE A 437 31.18 32.65 -40.10
C ILE A 437 31.60 31.30 -39.52
#